data_AF-A0A2T5XWA3-F1
#
_entry.id   AF-A0A2T5XWA3-F1
#
_cell.length_a   1.000
_cell.length_b   1.000
_cell.length_c   1.000
_cell.angle_alpha   90.00
_cell.angle_beta   90.00
_cell.angle_gamma   90.00
#
_symmetry.space_group_name_H-M   'P 1'
#
loop_
_entity.id
_entity.type
_entity.pdbx_description
1 polymer ?
#
loop_
_entity_poly.entity_id
_entity_poly.type
_entity_poly.pdbx_seq_one_letter_code
_entity_poly.pdbx_strand_id
1 'polypeptide(L)'
;MNNKNNNVVRATLRTATQVIAILAVILVTFISCGKGDNEGSVSNKDLIGTWVLESSTIDGKDSRKFIFKGKKISEWLPSMNNCNKKTKIIFTESKMIMYVYVNNCKEEIGETYYSLSNNRLKLFLNEKEFPFPFFVKVIGNKLLMSFSFDEIIDKNDPFDKELIGKTGINTFIRQ
;
A
#
# COMPACT_ATOMS: atom_id res chain seq x y z
N MET A 1 -7.81 -69.44 5.35
CA MET A 1 -7.76 -68.66 6.60
C MET A 1 -7.74 -67.18 6.24
N ASN A 2 -8.74 -66.46 6.75
CA ASN A 2 -8.92 -65.01 6.64
C ASN A 2 -7.76 -64.23 7.27
N ASN A 3 -7.39 -63.09 6.67
CA ASN A 3 -7.52 -61.84 7.42
C ASN A 3 -7.90 -60.67 6.49
N LYS A 4 -8.99 -59.99 6.87
CA LYS A 4 -9.56 -58.78 6.26
C LYS A 4 -9.01 -57.56 7.00
N ASN A 5 -8.79 -56.45 6.28
CA ASN A 5 -9.17 -55.09 6.67
C ASN A 5 -8.88 -54.17 5.46
N ASN A 6 -9.85 -53.89 4.59
CA ASN A 6 -10.92 -52.89 4.69
C ASN A 6 -10.45 -51.46 5.03
N ASN A 7 -10.68 -50.57 4.05
CA ASN A 7 -11.05 -49.15 4.13
C ASN A 7 -10.05 -48.23 4.86
N VAL A 8 -9.73 -47.03 4.37
CA VAL A 8 -10.57 -45.83 4.39
C VAL A 8 -9.70 -44.76 3.71
N VAL A 9 -10.07 -44.28 2.52
CA VAL A 9 -10.57 -42.91 2.30
C VAL A 9 -9.68 -41.81 2.92
N ARG A 10 -9.06 -41.03 2.03
CA ARG A 10 -9.02 -39.55 2.11
C ARG A 10 -8.48 -39.00 3.44
N ALA A 11 -7.16 -38.94 3.57
CA ALA A 11 -6.54 -37.87 4.34
C ALA A 11 -6.72 -36.56 3.56
N THR A 12 -7.92 -36.00 3.73
CA THR A 12 -8.30 -34.65 3.39
C THR A 12 -7.17 -33.72 3.83
N LEU A 13 -6.65 -32.93 2.90
CA LEU A 13 -5.84 -31.74 3.15
C LEU A 13 -6.62 -30.86 4.15
N ARG A 14 -6.41 -31.07 5.44
CA ARG A 14 -6.82 -30.17 6.50
C ARG A 14 -5.56 -29.41 6.87
N THR A 15 -5.45 -28.22 6.31
CA THR A 15 -5.21 -26.94 7.00
C THR A 15 -4.46 -25.99 6.06
N ALA A 16 -5.21 -25.15 5.35
CA ALA A 16 -4.83 -23.76 5.05
C ALA A 16 -5.99 -23.00 4.38
N THR A 17 -7.25 -23.22 4.82
CA THR A 17 -8.40 -22.44 4.31
C THR A 17 -8.67 -21.21 5.18
N GLN A 18 -7.62 -20.56 5.71
CA GLN A 18 -7.75 -19.37 6.56
C GLN A 18 -6.77 -18.26 6.17
N VAL A 19 -6.62 -17.96 4.88
CA VAL A 19 -5.93 -16.72 4.46
C VAL A 19 -6.84 -15.79 3.64
N ILE A 20 -7.99 -16.27 3.16
CA ILE A 20 -8.88 -15.44 2.31
C ILE A 20 -9.73 -14.45 3.15
N ALA A 21 -9.89 -14.67 4.46
CA ALA A 21 -10.77 -13.83 5.28
C ALA A 21 -10.15 -12.47 5.70
N ILE A 22 -8.82 -12.35 5.80
CA ILE A 22 -8.19 -11.13 6.34
C ILE A 22 -8.14 -10.00 5.29
N LEU A 23 -8.00 -10.34 4.00
CA LEU A 23 -8.08 -9.35 2.91
C LEU A 23 -9.47 -8.69 2.84
N ALA A 24 -10.53 -9.45 3.10
CA ALA A 24 -11.88 -8.92 3.06
C ALA A 24 -12.16 -7.94 4.20
N VAL A 25 -11.64 -8.14 5.42
CA VAL A 25 -12.01 -7.28 6.56
C VAL A 25 -11.46 -5.86 6.44
N ILE A 26 -10.23 -5.69 5.93
CA ILE A 26 -9.67 -4.35 5.72
C ILE A 26 -10.38 -3.67 4.53
N LEU A 27 -10.60 -4.39 3.42
CA LEU A 27 -11.39 -3.89 2.29
C LEU A 27 -12.83 -3.53 2.69
N VAL A 28 -13.49 -4.32 3.53
CA VAL A 28 -14.87 -4.07 3.99
C VAL A 28 -14.96 -2.84 4.90
N THR A 29 -13.95 -2.54 5.71
CA THR A 29 -13.92 -1.26 6.45
C THR A 29 -13.75 -0.02 5.55
N PHE A 30 -13.28 -0.20 4.31
CA PHE A 30 -13.31 0.86 3.29
C PHE A 30 -14.67 0.97 2.57
N ILE A 31 -15.49 -0.09 2.56
CA ILE A 31 -16.73 -0.18 1.78
C ILE A 31 -17.99 0.09 2.63
N SER A 32 -17.96 -0.11 3.95
CA SER A 32 -19.17 0.06 4.78
C SER A 32 -19.24 1.43 5.48
N CYS A 33 -19.66 2.47 4.74
CA CYS A 33 -20.69 3.43 5.16
C CYS A 33 -20.90 4.47 4.05
N GLY A 34 -22.03 4.40 3.34
CA GLY A 34 -22.42 5.39 2.32
C GLY A 34 -23.44 4.80 1.38
N LYS A 35 -24.70 5.21 1.52
CA LYS A 35 -25.86 4.66 0.85
C LYS A 35 -26.17 5.59 -0.32
N GLY A 36 -25.89 5.16 -1.54
CA GLY A 36 -26.28 5.86 -2.76
C GLY A 36 -25.16 6.68 -3.39
N ASP A 37 -24.83 6.32 -4.62
CA ASP A 37 -24.22 7.11 -5.69
C ASP A 37 -23.13 8.13 -5.28
N ASN A 38 -21.87 7.72 -5.42
CA ASN A 38 -20.65 8.54 -5.32
C ASN A 38 -20.24 9.06 -3.93
N GLU A 39 -20.97 8.79 -2.85
CA GLU A 39 -20.61 9.25 -1.48
C GLU A 39 -19.32 8.65 -0.87
N GLY A 40 -18.57 7.81 -1.61
CA GLY A 40 -17.31 7.22 -1.16
C GLY A 40 -16.17 7.22 -2.19
N SER A 41 -16.38 7.83 -3.36
CA SER A 41 -15.38 7.88 -4.42
C SER A 41 -14.62 9.20 -4.40
N VAL A 42 -13.30 9.13 -4.24
CA VAL A 42 -12.38 10.25 -4.38
C VAL A 42 -12.38 10.70 -5.84
N SER A 43 -12.54 11.99 -6.07
CA SER A 43 -12.38 12.63 -7.38
C SER A 43 -10.99 13.27 -7.51
N ASN A 44 -10.55 13.57 -8.74
CA ASN A 44 -9.29 14.30 -8.95
C ASN A 44 -9.28 15.63 -8.19
N LYS A 45 -10.42 16.32 -8.10
CA LYS A 45 -10.53 17.61 -7.38
C LYS A 45 -10.20 17.46 -5.90
N ASP A 46 -10.54 16.33 -5.29
CA ASP A 46 -10.25 16.04 -3.88
C ASP A 46 -8.76 15.80 -3.63
N LEU A 47 -8.00 15.41 -4.67
CA LEU A 47 -6.55 15.22 -4.58
C LEU A 47 -5.77 16.52 -4.82
N ILE A 48 -6.26 17.43 -5.68
CA ILE A 48 -5.55 18.65 -6.05
C ILE A 48 -5.13 19.43 -4.79
N GLY A 49 -3.85 19.81 -4.73
CA GLY A 49 -3.25 20.54 -3.62
C GLY A 49 -1.98 19.89 -3.08
N THR A 50 -1.51 20.42 -1.95
CA THR A 50 -0.27 19.99 -1.31
C THR A 50 -0.56 19.07 -0.13
N TRP A 51 0.15 17.95 -0.08
CA TRP A 51 0.01 16.90 0.93
C TRP A 51 1.37 16.58 1.52
N VAL A 52 1.48 16.61 2.85
CA VAL A 52 2.73 16.35 3.56
C VAL A 52 2.61 15.06 4.36
N LEU A 53 3.60 14.17 4.23
CA LEU A 53 3.60 12.87 4.88
C LEU A 53 3.64 13.04 6.40
N GLU A 54 2.61 12.54 7.09
CA GLU A 54 2.53 12.51 8.54
C GLU A 54 3.04 11.18 9.09
N SER A 55 2.60 10.07 8.52
CA SER A 55 2.98 8.73 8.96
C SER A 55 2.97 7.72 7.83
N SER A 56 3.80 6.69 7.98
CA SER A 56 3.81 5.51 7.11
C SER A 56 3.74 4.27 7.99
N THR A 57 2.87 3.32 7.62
CA THR A 57 2.62 2.11 8.40
C THR A 57 2.60 0.87 7.52
N ILE A 58 2.97 -0.27 8.11
CA ILE A 58 2.79 -1.60 7.55
C ILE A 58 1.99 -2.40 8.58
N ASP A 59 0.83 -2.92 8.16
CA ASP A 59 -0.14 -3.61 9.03
C ASP A 59 -0.48 -2.79 10.30
N GLY A 60 -0.63 -1.47 10.13
CA GLY A 60 -0.96 -0.52 11.21
C GLY A 60 0.20 -0.18 12.16
N LYS A 61 1.40 -0.73 11.96
CA LYS A 61 2.60 -0.41 12.76
C LYS A 61 3.54 0.51 12.00
N ASP A 62 4.29 1.37 12.70
CA ASP A 62 5.27 2.28 12.08
C ASP A 62 6.21 1.53 11.12
N SER A 63 6.18 1.91 9.84
CA SER A 63 6.91 1.22 8.77
C SER A 63 8.42 1.30 8.94
N ARG A 64 8.93 2.33 9.63
CA ARG A 64 10.38 2.50 9.89
C ARG A 64 10.95 1.39 10.78
N LYS A 65 10.10 0.77 11.61
CA LYS A 65 10.50 -0.32 12.51
C LYS A 65 10.36 -1.71 11.86
N PHE A 66 9.75 -1.78 10.69
CA PHE A 66 9.58 -3.04 9.98
C PHE A 66 10.94 -3.59 9.57
N ILE A 67 11.20 -4.85 9.87
CA ILE A 67 12.44 -5.55 9.49
C ILE A 67 12.18 -6.27 8.17
N PHE A 68 13.02 -6.00 7.18
CA PHE A 68 13.01 -6.64 5.88
C PHE A 68 14.42 -7.07 5.53
N LYS A 69 14.59 -8.37 5.23
CA LYS A 69 15.91 -8.98 4.96
C LYS A 69 16.92 -8.71 6.08
N GLY A 70 16.47 -8.81 7.33
CA GLY A 70 17.31 -8.66 8.52
C GLY A 70 17.71 -7.22 8.88
N LYS A 71 17.23 -6.20 8.16
CA LYS A 71 17.47 -4.77 8.48
C LYS A 71 16.17 -4.00 8.55
N LYS A 72 16.13 -2.88 9.28
CA LYS A 72 14.95 -2.02 9.28
C LYS A 72 14.74 -1.39 7.91
N ILE A 73 13.49 -1.23 7.47
CA ILE A 73 13.16 -0.52 6.22
C ILE A 73 13.77 0.89 6.22
N SER A 74 13.84 1.55 7.38
CA SER A 74 14.49 2.86 7.48
C SER A 74 15.98 2.85 7.13
N GLU A 75 16.65 1.70 7.23
CA GLU A 75 18.05 1.54 6.80
C GLU A 75 18.17 1.32 5.29
N TRP A 76 17.13 0.76 4.66
CA TRP A 76 17.03 0.56 3.21
C TRP A 76 16.60 1.81 2.46
N LEU A 77 15.82 2.69 3.11
CA LEU A 77 15.35 3.96 2.57
C LEU A 77 16.01 5.11 3.33
N PRO A 78 17.19 5.60 2.89
CA PRO A 78 17.91 6.68 3.56
C PRO A 78 17.06 7.94 3.75
N SER A 79 16.03 8.12 2.92
CA SER A 79 15.07 9.21 3.03
C SER A 79 14.21 9.21 4.30
N MET A 80 14.16 8.09 5.01
CA MET A 80 13.45 7.96 6.29
C MET A 80 14.32 8.25 7.51
N ASN A 81 15.64 8.45 7.34
CA ASN A 81 16.56 8.71 8.43
C ASN A 81 17.01 10.18 8.50
N ASN A 82 16.69 10.83 9.62
CA ASN A 82 17.43 11.96 10.22
C ASN A 82 17.36 13.36 9.57
N CYS A 83 16.46 13.63 8.62
CA CYS A 83 16.43 14.94 7.97
C CYS A 83 15.45 15.96 8.55
N ASN A 84 14.58 15.59 9.50
CA ASN A 84 13.45 16.42 10.00
C ASN A 84 12.56 17.05 8.91
N LYS A 85 12.77 16.71 7.64
CA LYS A 85 11.99 17.13 6.49
C LYS A 85 11.06 15.99 6.09
N LYS A 86 9.81 16.34 5.81
CA LYS A 86 8.76 15.40 5.45
C LYS A 86 8.61 15.33 3.94
N THR A 87 8.37 14.14 3.41
CA THR A 87 7.96 13.98 2.01
C THR A 87 6.73 14.82 1.72
N LYS A 88 6.73 15.50 0.58
CA LYS A 88 5.61 16.34 0.11
C LYS A 88 5.17 15.86 -1.26
N ILE A 89 3.87 15.78 -1.47
CA ILE A 89 3.25 15.47 -2.75
C ILE A 89 2.35 16.63 -3.14
N ILE A 90 2.42 17.06 -4.40
CA ILE A 90 1.56 18.07 -4.97
C ILE A 90 0.81 17.43 -6.13
N PHE A 91 -0.52 17.37 -6.03
CA PHE A 91 -1.36 16.98 -7.15
C PHE A 91 -1.85 18.24 -7.87
N THR A 92 -1.64 18.27 -9.18
CA THR A 92 -2.31 19.20 -10.11
C THR A 92 -3.46 18.46 -10.80
N GLU A 93 -4.08 19.07 -11.82
CA GLU A 93 -5.15 18.45 -12.58
C GLU A 93 -4.75 17.12 -13.26
N SER A 94 -3.47 16.97 -13.61
CA SER A 94 -2.98 15.81 -14.38
C SER A 94 -1.63 15.26 -13.92
N LYS A 95 -0.90 15.98 -13.06
CA LYS A 95 0.43 15.61 -12.59
C LYS A 95 0.49 15.46 -11.08
N MET A 96 1.35 14.54 -10.65
CA MET A 96 1.79 14.40 -9.27
C MET A 96 3.28 14.75 -9.21
N ILE A 97 3.62 15.72 -8.37
CA ILE A 97 5.00 16.12 -8.09
C ILE A 97 5.34 15.66 -6.68
N MET A 98 6.39 14.89 -6.52
CA MET A 98 6.85 14.36 -5.24
C MET A 98 8.22 14.95 -4.89
N TYR A 99 8.32 15.50 -3.69
CA TYR A 99 9.56 15.96 -3.08
C TYR A 99 9.95 14.96 -2.01
N VAL A 100 11.08 14.29 -2.22
CA VAL A 100 11.69 13.39 -1.24
C VAL A 100 13.05 13.91 -0.85
N TYR A 101 13.51 13.57 0.34
CA TYR A 101 14.84 13.95 0.80
C TYR A 101 15.68 12.70 0.89
N VAL A 102 16.75 12.58 0.12
CA VAL A 102 17.68 11.42 0.16
C VAL A 102 19.07 11.88 0.59
N ASN A 103 19.98 10.94 0.89
CA ASN A 103 21.43 11.14 1.02
C ASN A 103 21.85 12.53 1.57
N ASN A 104 21.95 12.68 2.89
CA ASN A 104 22.25 13.95 3.56
C ASN A 104 21.20 15.05 3.35
N CYS A 105 19.92 14.67 3.30
CA CYS A 105 18.79 15.62 3.27
C CYS A 105 18.71 16.49 2.03
N LYS A 106 19.31 16.02 0.94
CA LYS A 106 19.19 16.64 -0.36
C LYS A 106 17.80 16.37 -0.91
N GLU A 107 17.15 17.42 -1.38
CA GLU A 107 15.85 17.32 -2.03
C GLU A 107 16.02 16.71 -3.42
N GLU A 108 15.22 15.69 -3.69
CA GLU A 108 15.05 15.10 -5.01
C GLU A 108 13.57 15.26 -5.40
N ILE A 109 13.35 15.56 -6.68
CA ILE A 109 12.03 15.88 -7.22
C ILE A 109 11.69 14.82 -8.26
N GLY A 110 10.55 14.16 -8.06
CA GLY A 110 9.94 13.27 -9.04
C GLY A 110 8.68 13.90 -9.60
N GLU A 111 8.49 13.86 -10.91
CA GLU A 111 7.26 14.26 -11.58
C GLU A 111 6.69 13.07 -12.36
N THR A 112 5.38 12.86 -12.26
CA THR A 112 4.67 11.80 -12.99
C THR A 112 3.26 12.24 -13.32
N TYR A 113 2.68 11.68 -14.37
CA TYR A 113 1.25 11.84 -14.62
C TYR A 113 0.47 10.85 -13.76
N TYR A 114 -0.81 11.16 -13.49
CA TYR A 114 -1.67 10.23 -12.78
C TYR A 114 -3.07 10.17 -13.39
N SER A 115 -3.76 9.06 -13.09
CA SER A 115 -5.19 8.93 -13.30
C SER A 115 -5.83 8.32 -12.06
N LEU A 116 -7.08 8.67 -11.80
CA LEU A 116 -7.86 8.17 -10.68
C LEU A 116 -9.16 7.57 -11.20
N SER A 117 -9.42 6.32 -10.83
CA SER A 117 -10.69 5.66 -11.13
C SER A 117 -11.02 4.68 -10.02
N ASN A 118 -12.24 4.72 -9.49
CA ASN A 118 -12.70 3.84 -8.41
C ASN A 118 -11.73 3.80 -7.21
N ASN A 119 -11.27 4.98 -6.76
CA ASN A 119 -10.28 5.13 -5.70
C ASN A 119 -8.90 4.51 -6.00
N ARG A 120 -8.63 4.09 -7.25
CA ARG A 120 -7.33 3.58 -7.68
C ARG A 120 -6.56 4.69 -8.38
N LEU A 121 -5.50 5.15 -7.73
CA LEU A 121 -4.53 6.07 -8.27
C LEU A 121 -3.47 5.28 -9.05
N LYS A 122 -3.40 5.54 -10.35
CA LYS A 122 -2.36 5.01 -11.23
C LYS A 122 -1.36 6.12 -11.53
N LEU A 123 -0.08 5.79 -11.51
CA LEU A 123 1.00 6.71 -11.86
C LEU A 123 1.59 6.29 -13.21
N PHE A 124 2.18 7.24 -13.95
CA PHE A 124 2.75 6.98 -15.27
C PHE A 124 4.16 7.53 -15.36
N LEU A 125 5.15 6.64 -15.48
CA LEU A 125 6.56 6.99 -15.68
C LEU A 125 6.92 6.80 -17.15
N ASN A 126 7.34 7.86 -17.83
CA ASN A 126 7.67 7.84 -19.26
C ASN A 126 6.55 7.19 -20.10
N GLU A 127 5.31 7.63 -19.88
CA GLU A 127 4.09 7.15 -20.56
C GLU A 127 3.72 5.68 -20.27
N LYS A 128 4.49 4.96 -19.45
CA LYS A 128 4.16 3.62 -18.99
C LYS A 128 3.49 3.66 -17.64
N GLU A 129 2.38 2.96 -17.51
CA GLU A 129 1.72 2.76 -16.22
C GLU A 129 2.71 2.12 -15.25
N PHE A 130 2.90 2.77 -14.11
CA PHE A 130 3.66 2.22 -13.01
C PHE A 130 2.93 0.94 -12.54
N PRO A 131 3.64 -0.19 -12.41
CA PRO A 131 3.01 -1.51 -12.31
C PRO A 131 2.16 -1.71 -11.05
N PHE A 132 2.17 -0.78 -10.09
CA PHE A 132 1.53 -0.91 -8.80
C PHE A 132 0.53 0.23 -8.56
N PRO A 133 -0.78 -0.05 -8.47
CA PRO A 133 -1.76 0.96 -8.17
C PRO A 133 -1.77 1.31 -6.68
N PHE A 134 -2.04 2.56 -6.35
CA PHE A 134 -2.35 2.97 -4.99
C PHE A 134 -3.87 3.04 -4.83
N PHE A 135 -4.39 2.56 -3.72
CA PHE A 135 -5.75 2.88 -3.30
C PHE A 135 -5.73 4.15 -2.48
N VAL A 136 -6.64 5.08 -2.78
CA VAL A 136 -6.70 6.38 -2.11
C VAL A 136 -8.02 6.61 -1.41
N LYS A 137 -7.95 7.27 -0.26
CA LYS A 137 -9.13 7.77 0.46
C LYS A 137 -8.82 9.15 1.02
N VAL A 138 -9.72 10.09 0.82
CA VAL A 138 -9.64 11.43 1.43
C VAL A 138 -10.67 11.50 2.56
N ILE A 139 -10.21 11.90 3.76
CA ILE A 139 -11.04 12.06 4.96
C ILE A 139 -10.72 13.43 5.56
N GLY A 140 -11.53 14.44 5.27
CA GLY A 140 -11.26 15.82 5.67
C GLY A 140 -9.93 16.30 5.08
N ASN A 141 -8.99 16.70 5.94
CA ASN A 141 -7.65 17.14 5.55
C ASN A 141 -6.62 16.00 5.45
N LYS A 142 -7.05 14.72 5.49
CA LYS A 142 -6.17 13.55 5.42
C LYS A 142 -6.32 12.82 4.10
N LEU A 143 -5.19 12.50 3.47
CA LEU A 143 -5.10 11.60 2.33
C LEU A 143 -4.44 10.31 2.78
N LEU A 144 -5.13 9.20 2.63
CA LEU A 144 -4.62 7.86 2.82
C LEU A 144 -4.26 7.31 1.45
N MET A 145 -3.00 6.93 1.26
CA MET A 145 -2.53 6.18 0.10
C MET A 145 -2.08 4.80 0.58
N SER A 146 -2.77 3.74 0.18
CA SER A 146 -2.49 2.38 0.58
C SER A 146 -2.11 1.50 -0.61
N PHE A 147 -1.31 0.48 -0.36
CA PHE A 147 -0.91 -0.52 -1.35
C PHE A 147 -0.75 -1.89 -0.68
N SER A 148 -0.98 -2.95 -1.44
CA SER A 148 -0.69 -4.31 -1.01
C SER A 148 0.70 -4.71 -1.51
N PHE A 149 1.53 -5.26 -0.62
CA PHE A 149 2.83 -5.78 -1.03
C PHE A 149 2.69 -6.98 -1.98
N ASP A 150 1.58 -7.73 -1.90
CA ASP A 150 1.28 -8.83 -2.81
C ASP A 150 1.14 -8.42 -4.28
N GLU A 151 0.87 -7.13 -4.55
CA GLU A 151 0.84 -6.58 -5.90
C GLU A 151 2.23 -6.15 -6.39
N ILE A 152 3.21 -6.03 -5.48
CA ILE A 152 4.54 -5.48 -5.73
C ILE A 152 5.62 -6.56 -5.82
N ILE A 153 5.57 -7.52 -4.90
CA ILE A 153 6.64 -8.50 -4.70
C ILE A 153 6.52 -9.69 -5.64
N ASP A 154 7.66 -10.31 -5.96
CA ASP A 154 7.65 -11.65 -6.55
C ASP A 154 7.38 -12.67 -5.43
N LYS A 155 6.19 -13.27 -5.45
CA LYS A 155 5.79 -14.28 -4.46
C LYS A 155 6.65 -15.53 -4.47
N ASN A 156 7.42 -15.74 -5.54
CA ASN A 156 8.37 -16.84 -5.66
C ASN A 156 9.76 -16.48 -5.09
N ASP A 157 10.04 -15.19 -4.83
CA ASP A 157 11.27 -14.78 -4.18
C ASP A 157 11.21 -15.16 -2.68
N PRO A 158 12.10 -16.05 -2.20
CA PRO A 158 12.11 -16.46 -0.79
C PRO A 158 12.41 -15.30 0.16
N PHE A 159 13.02 -14.21 -0.30
CA PHE A 159 13.32 -13.03 0.49
C PHE A 159 12.13 -12.08 0.64
N ASP A 160 11.09 -12.22 -0.18
CA ASP A 160 9.89 -11.38 -0.13
C ASP A 160 8.77 -12.00 0.70
N LYS A 161 8.97 -13.22 1.22
CA LYS A 161 8.01 -13.92 2.08
C LYS A 161 7.56 -13.10 3.29
N GLU A 162 8.44 -12.26 3.83
CA GLU A 162 8.14 -11.36 4.96
C GLU A 162 7.12 -10.27 4.60
N LEU A 163 6.93 -9.97 3.30
CA LEU A 163 6.02 -8.95 2.79
C LEU A 163 4.70 -9.51 2.27
N ILE A 164 4.58 -10.83 2.10
CA ILE A 164 3.36 -11.47 1.61
C ILE A 164 2.18 -11.17 2.54
N GLY A 165 1.06 -10.75 1.94
CA GLY A 165 -0.18 -10.40 2.62
C GLY A 165 -0.14 -9.08 3.41
N LYS A 166 0.97 -8.34 3.39
CA LYS A 166 1.11 -7.08 4.12
C LYS A 166 0.51 -5.92 3.36
N THR A 167 0.01 -4.94 4.11
CA THR A 167 -0.52 -3.70 3.55
C THR A 167 0.28 -2.51 4.05
N GLY A 168 0.77 -1.68 3.14
CA GLY A 168 1.37 -0.39 3.44
C GLY A 168 0.32 0.73 3.38
N ILE A 169 0.36 1.66 4.33
CA ILE A 169 -0.48 2.87 4.31
C ILE A 169 0.39 4.09 4.63
N ASN A 170 0.41 5.04 3.70
CA ASN A 170 0.94 6.38 3.90
C ASN A 170 -0.21 7.34 4.19
N THR A 171 -0.11 8.09 5.28
CA THR A 171 -1.06 9.14 5.67
C THR A 171 -0.41 10.49 5.44
N PHE A 172 -1.05 11.31 4.62
CA PHE A 172 -0.64 12.68 4.34
C PHE A 172 -1.67 13.67 4.87
N ILE A 173 -1.19 14.84 5.27
CA ILE A 173 -2.01 15.96 5.74
C ILE A 173 -1.95 17.08 4.72
N ARG A 174 -3.12 17.60 4.36
CA ARG A 174 -3.26 18.77 3.48
C ARG A 174 -2.63 19.99 4.14
N GLN A 175 -1.82 20.73 3.39
CA GLN A 175 -1.26 22.03 3.79
C GLN A 175 -2.04 23.17 3.12
#